data_AF-A0A7J7PRU2-F1
#
_entry.id   AF-A0A7J7PRU2-F1
#
_cell.length_a   1.000
_cell.length_b   1.000
_cell.length_c   1.000
_cell.angle_alpha   90.00
_cell.angle_beta   90.00
_cell.angle_gamma   90.00
#
_symmetry.space_group_name_H-M   'P 1'
#
loop_
_entity.id
_entity.type
_entity.pdbx_description
1 polymer ?
#
loop_
_entity_poly.entity_id
_entity_poly.type
_entity_poly.pdbx_seq_one_letter_code
_entity_poly.pdbx_strand_id
1 'polypeptide(L)'
;MCIRQPLSHQLQQHHSQHKAAPFRLARSRSATAVVVRCQQQQMTNKGFSMLEWTSKLVPQGALVTGAKAGWRLAWETMVRELAPQDSGGGYTRPANAFNERIGSPRFPVESGRYHLYVGNACPWCRHVLLALELSGPDRSITLSEPHSPQRPQPGPCPPPAALRCHRVLLALVFSGLDSHISVGWLADVPEQATRGGWVFQPRPDPVTGARDLWAVYDKLSPGYRGRCTAPLLIDKKAMRPVSNESSDIVRMLGQLQLPGTSGVDLYPPHLQQQIDQLNDQVYRCINNGVYRAGFATSQAAYDAAVGEVHGLMAALDQQLGQSRCLLGDRFTEADLRLFPTIIRFDAAYAGLFRCGRRRVCDYPNLQAWLRDVWQIRMPGGSMQVPDTVDVDGCRRSYYSSLFPLNPSGIIPSGPTAADLQLDLPTGRGSHEPANMFFMTAAAAGAAATAGAQAAA
;
A
#
# COMPACT_ATOMS: atom_id res chain seq x y z
N MET A 1 -51.38 -22.03 32.07
CA MET A 1 -51.79 -23.46 31.98
C MET A 1 -50.68 -24.17 31.24
N CYS A 2 -49.79 -24.87 31.93
CA CYS A 2 -49.98 -26.26 32.38
C CYS A 2 -49.75 -27.23 31.20
N ILE A 3 -48.93 -28.28 31.27
CA ILE A 3 -48.18 -28.88 32.38
C ILE A 3 -47.41 -30.08 31.78
N ARG A 4 -46.23 -30.36 32.33
CA ARG A 4 -45.62 -31.68 32.59
C ARG A 4 -45.12 -32.59 31.44
N GLN A 5 -43.80 -32.86 31.56
CA GLN A 5 -43.07 -34.13 31.36
C GLN A 5 -43.69 -35.29 32.21
N PRO A 6 -43.00 -36.37 32.67
CA PRO A 6 -41.72 -37.02 32.35
C PRO A 6 -41.82 -38.57 32.36
N LEU A 7 -40.65 -39.24 32.46
CA LEU A 7 -40.33 -40.50 33.17
C LEU A 7 -39.66 -41.50 32.22
N SER A 8 -38.65 -42.31 32.58
CA SER A 8 -37.62 -42.40 33.64
C SER A 8 -37.18 -43.87 33.66
N HIS A 9 -35.89 -44.14 33.88
CA HIS A 9 -35.37 -45.15 34.83
C HIS A 9 -33.84 -45.17 34.66
N GLN A 10 -33.05 -44.59 35.57
CA GLN A 10 -32.65 -45.08 36.91
C GLN A 10 -31.93 -46.43 36.91
N LEU A 11 -30.71 -46.42 37.49
CA LEU A 11 -30.22 -47.20 38.65
C LEU A 11 -28.68 -47.26 38.56
N GLN A 12 -27.85 -47.13 39.60
CA GLN A 12 -27.99 -46.75 41.01
C GLN A 12 -26.55 -46.58 41.55
N GLN A 13 -26.37 -45.67 42.52
CA GLN A 13 -25.14 -45.44 43.27
C GLN A 13 -24.92 -46.52 44.36
N HIS A 14 -23.68 -46.71 44.83
CA HIS A 14 -23.44 -46.95 46.27
C HIS A 14 -22.01 -46.57 46.73
N HIS A 15 -21.97 -45.75 47.79
CA HIS A 15 -20.83 -45.36 48.63
C HIS A 15 -20.27 -46.54 49.45
N SER A 16 -18.97 -46.54 49.79
CA SER A 16 -18.49 -46.33 51.19
C SER A 16 -16.99 -46.59 51.41
N GLN A 17 -16.45 -45.84 52.36
CA GLN A 17 -15.08 -45.79 52.90
C GLN A 17 -14.67 -47.09 53.65
N HIS A 18 -13.37 -47.38 53.80
CA HIS A 18 -12.74 -47.72 55.09
C HIS A 18 -11.20 -47.97 55.01
N LYS A 19 -10.48 -47.17 55.82
CA LYS A 19 -9.22 -47.34 56.57
C LYS A 19 -8.31 -48.57 56.30
N ALA A 20 -6.99 -48.30 56.18
CA ALA A 20 -5.95 -49.17 56.72
C ALA A 20 -4.70 -48.36 57.15
N ALA A 21 -4.17 -48.67 58.34
CA ALA A 21 -2.84 -48.37 58.86
C ALA A 21 -2.48 -49.54 59.81
N PRO A 22 -1.23 -49.72 60.29
CA PRO A 22 0.10 -49.29 59.82
C PRO A 22 1.08 -50.50 59.71
N PHE A 23 2.27 -50.34 59.11
CA PHE A 23 3.41 -51.22 59.45
C PHE A 23 4.74 -50.46 59.36
N ARG A 24 5.47 -50.39 60.48
CA ARG A 24 6.86 -49.93 60.57
C ARG A 24 7.79 -51.12 60.37
N LEU A 25 8.85 -50.93 59.59
CA LEU A 25 10.13 -51.64 59.80
C LEU A 25 11.28 -50.71 59.42
N ALA A 26 12.29 -50.71 60.30
CA ALA A 26 13.40 -49.78 60.34
C ALA A 26 14.67 -50.35 59.68
N ARG A 27 15.60 -49.44 59.35
CA ARG A 27 17.05 -49.62 59.05
C ARG A 27 17.39 -50.29 57.71
N SER A 28 18.48 -49.99 57.01
CA SER A 28 19.52 -48.94 57.05
C SER A 28 20.43 -49.09 55.81
N ARG A 29 21.28 -48.08 55.58
CA ARG A 29 22.56 -48.08 54.83
C ARG A 29 22.55 -47.65 53.36
N SER A 30 22.97 -46.38 53.20
CA SER A 30 24.00 -45.84 52.32
C SER A 30 24.12 -46.35 50.88
N ALA A 31 23.74 -45.49 49.94
CA ALA A 31 24.42 -45.36 48.65
C ALA A 31 24.60 -43.87 48.35
N THR A 32 25.85 -43.41 48.32
CA THR A 32 26.24 -42.05 47.97
C THR A 32 25.98 -41.85 46.48
N ALA A 33 24.90 -41.15 46.12
CA ALA A 33 24.67 -40.71 44.75
C ALA A 33 25.55 -39.50 44.46
N VAL A 34 26.60 -39.69 43.65
CA VAL A 34 27.35 -38.60 43.03
C VAL A 34 26.44 -37.94 42.00
N VAL A 35 25.80 -36.83 42.38
CA VAL A 35 25.11 -35.96 41.44
C VAL A 35 26.17 -35.14 40.70
N VAL A 36 26.54 -35.58 39.50
CA VAL A 36 27.25 -34.71 38.55
C VAL A 36 26.26 -33.64 38.10
N ARG A 37 26.26 -32.49 38.79
CA ARG A 37 25.63 -31.28 38.26
C ARG A 37 26.46 -30.82 37.05
N CYS A 38 26.00 -31.17 35.87
CA CYS A 38 26.41 -30.46 34.65
C CYS A 38 25.89 -29.02 34.78
N GLN A 39 26.72 -28.12 35.32
CA GLN A 39 26.50 -26.69 35.15
C GLN A 39 26.79 -26.36 33.69
N GLN A 40 25.78 -26.50 32.82
CA GLN A 40 25.72 -25.68 31.63
C GLN A 40 25.50 -24.24 32.10
N GLN A 41 26.59 -23.52 32.38
CA GLN A 41 26.58 -22.08 32.31
C GLN A 41 26.30 -21.72 30.85
N GLN A 42 25.02 -21.52 30.53
CA GLN A 42 24.66 -20.71 29.38
C GLN A 42 25.26 -19.33 29.62
N MET A 43 26.43 -19.09 29.03
CA MET A 43 26.96 -17.76 28.79
C MET A 43 25.93 -17.04 27.92
N THR A 44 24.93 -16.43 28.56
CA THR A 44 24.11 -15.42 27.91
C THR A 44 25.08 -14.35 27.47
N ASN A 45 25.24 -14.19 26.16
CA ASN A 45 26.02 -13.13 25.57
C ASN A 45 25.29 -11.83 25.89
N LYS A 46 25.46 -11.32 27.12
CA LYS A 46 24.89 -10.06 27.56
C LYS A 46 25.58 -8.99 26.73
N GLY A 47 24.90 -8.56 25.66
CA GLY A 47 25.36 -7.48 24.79
C GLY A 47 25.78 -6.26 25.60
N PHE A 48 26.65 -5.42 25.00
CA PHE A 48 27.26 -4.22 25.57
C PHE A 48 26.63 -3.76 26.90
N SER A 49 27.27 -4.12 28.01
CA SER A 49 26.97 -3.78 29.42
C SER A 49 27.07 -2.26 29.71
N MET A 50 26.86 -1.41 28.70
CA MET A 50 26.94 0.05 28.75
C MET A 50 26.02 0.65 29.83
N LEU A 51 24.84 0.05 30.06
CA LEU A 51 23.91 0.46 31.12
C LEU A 51 24.39 0.07 32.53
N GLU A 52 25.12 -1.04 32.69
CA GLU A 52 25.66 -1.45 33.98
C GLU A 52 26.95 -0.67 34.33
N TRP A 53 27.69 -0.20 33.32
CA TRP A 53 28.88 0.65 33.51
C TRP A 53 28.52 2.10 33.84
N THR A 54 27.46 2.64 33.21
CA THR A 54 27.02 4.04 33.38
C THR A 54 26.14 4.28 34.61
N SER A 55 25.47 3.24 35.13
CA SER A 55 24.63 3.33 36.34
C SER A 55 25.39 3.70 37.61
N LYS A 56 26.74 3.59 37.60
CA LYS A 56 27.60 4.02 38.72
C LYS A 56 27.87 5.53 38.77
N LEU A 57 27.59 6.27 37.70
CA LEU A 57 27.90 7.71 37.60
C LEU A 57 26.67 8.57 37.29
N VAL A 58 25.67 8.03 36.60
CA VAL A 58 24.43 8.74 36.24
C VAL A 58 23.24 7.85 36.59
N PRO A 59 22.19 8.36 37.28
CA PRO A 59 20.99 7.59 37.54
C PRO A 59 20.41 7.03 36.26
N GLN A 60 20.12 5.73 36.22
CA GLN A 60 19.58 5.05 35.04
C GLN A 60 18.31 5.74 34.50
N GLY A 61 17.46 6.28 35.38
CA GLY A 61 16.29 7.06 35.00
C GLY A 61 16.62 8.33 34.21
N ALA A 62 17.71 9.02 34.55
CA ALA A 62 18.18 10.20 33.82
C ALA A 62 18.76 9.84 32.44
N LEU A 63 19.52 8.73 32.36
CA LEU A 63 20.01 8.20 31.07
C LEU A 63 18.87 7.83 30.13
N VAL A 64 17.88 7.08 30.63
CA VAL A 64 16.71 6.68 29.84
C VAL A 64 15.89 7.89 29.42
N THR A 65 15.70 8.87 30.31
CA THR A 65 14.95 10.09 29.99
C THR A 65 15.67 10.94 28.95
N GLY A 66 16.99 11.13 29.09
CA GLY A 66 17.81 11.85 28.13
C GLY A 66 17.83 11.17 26.76
N ALA A 67 18.01 9.85 26.72
CA ALA A 67 17.95 9.07 25.47
C ALA A 67 16.57 9.17 24.81
N LYS A 68 15.48 9.05 25.58
CA LYS A 68 14.11 9.23 25.07
C LYS A 68 13.88 10.63 24.52
N ALA A 69 14.35 11.66 25.22
CA ALA A 69 14.21 13.05 24.78
C ALA A 69 15.01 13.31 23.50
N GLY A 70 16.27 12.87 23.44
CA GLY A 70 17.11 12.99 22.26
C GLY A 70 16.55 12.24 21.05
N TRP A 71 16.07 11.02 21.25
CA TRP A 71 15.41 10.25 20.20
C TRP A 71 14.12 10.92 19.71
N ARG A 72 13.26 11.41 20.61
CA ARG A 72 12.03 12.13 20.23
C ARG A 72 12.33 13.38 19.42
N LEU A 73 13.32 14.17 19.83
CA LEU A 73 13.73 15.37 19.10
C LEU A 73 14.24 15.03 17.70
N ALA A 74 15.12 14.03 17.58
CA ALA A 74 15.64 13.58 16.29
C ALA A 74 14.49 13.07 15.40
N TRP A 75 13.61 12.24 15.97
CA TRP A 75 12.42 11.72 15.30
C TRP A 75 11.52 12.82 14.75
N GLU A 76 11.10 13.76 15.59
CA GLU A 76 10.19 14.85 15.20
C GLU A 76 10.80 15.72 14.12
N THR A 77 12.10 16.00 14.21
CA THR A 77 12.83 16.75 13.18
C THR A 77 12.78 16.02 11.84
N MET A 78 13.12 14.72 11.82
CA MET A 78 13.07 13.92 10.59
C MET A 78 11.65 13.84 10.02
N VAL A 79 10.63 13.60 10.85
CA VAL A 79 9.24 13.51 10.39
C VAL A 79 8.74 14.83 9.78
N ARG A 80 9.11 15.98 10.34
CA ARG A 80 8.73 17.30 9.80
C ARG A 80 9.32 17.56 8.42
N GLU A 81 10.56 17.15 8.17
CA GLU A 81 11.20 17.26 6.85
C GLU A 81 10.54 16.34 5.81
N LEU A 82 10.20 15.12 6.25
CA LEU A 82 9.57 14.10 5.44
C LEU A 82 8.13 14.47 5.04
N ALA A 83 7.37 14.95 6.03
CA ALA A 83 5.96 15.27 5.94
C ALA A 83 5.74 16.69 6.50
N PRO A 84 5.86 17.75 5.67
CA PRO A 84 5.67 19.13 6.09
C PRO A 84 4.36 19.29 6.86
N GLN A 85 4.42 19.93 8.02
CA GLN A 85 3.29 20.05 8.93
C GLN A 85 2.72 21.47 8.96
N ASP A 86 1.41 21.60 9.18
CA ASP A 86 0.79 22.85 9.61
C ASP A 86 1.11 23.14 11.09
N SER A 87 0.69 24.31 11.57
CA SER A 87 0.92 24.74 12.96
C SER A 87 0.27 23.82 14.01
N GLY A 88 -0.66 22.94 13.62
CA GLY A 88 -1.29 21.94 14.47
C GLY A 88 -0.60 20.57 14.46
N GLY A 89 0.51 20.42 13.72
CA GLY A 89 1.20 19.14 13.55
C GLY A 89 0.54 18.22 12.51
N GLY A 90 -0.39 18.75 11.71
CA GLY A 90 -1.06 18.04 10.62
C GLY A 90 -0.24 18.03 9.34
N TYR A 91 -0.11 16.87 8.68
CA TYR A 91 0.60 16.77 7.40
C TYR A 91 -0.09 17.53 6.26
N THR A 92 0.66 18.36 5.55
CA THR A 92 0.26 19.06 4.31
C THR A 92 1.07 18.58 3.12
N ARG A 93 0.38 18.23 2.02
CA ARG A 93 1.02 17.73 0.79
C ARG A 93 1.47 18.90 -0.11
N PRO A 94 2.76 18.99 -0.49
CA PRO A 94 3.24 19.98 -1.47
C PRO A 94 2.65 19.78 -2.87
N ALA A 95 2.43 20.89 -3.58
CA ALA A 95 1.92 20.92 -4.95
C ALA A 95 2.92 20.36 -5.97
N ASN A 96 2.39 19.87 -7.09
CA ASN A 96 3.15 19.37 -8.24
C ASN A 96 3.42 20.49 -9.26
N ALA A 97 4.48 20.35 -10.06
CA ALA A 97 4.99 21.42 -10.92
C ALA A 97 4.54 21.32 -12.38
N PHE A 98 4.16 20.13 -12.85
CA PHE A 98 3.75 19.90 -14.24
C PHE A 98 2.29 19.46 -14.29
N ASN A 99 1.45 20.22 -14.98
CA ASN A 99 -0.01 20.06 -15.04
C ASN A 99 -0.57 20.22 -16.46
N GLU A 100 0.27 20.03 -17.48
CA GLU A 100 -0.15 20.11 -18.89
C GLU A 100 -0.96 18.85 -19.29
N ARG A 101 -1.64 18.92 -20.44
CA ARG A 101 -2.53 17.84 -20.90
C ARG A 101 -2.28 17.40 -22.33
N ILE A 102 -2.39 16.09 -22.58
CA ILE A 102 -2.52 15.51 -23.92
C ILE A 102 -3.84 16.01 -24.53
N GLY A 103 -3.82 16.36 -25.81
CA GLY A 103 -4.89 17.04 -26.53
C GLY A 103 -4.69 18.55 -26.66
N SER A 104 -3.74 19.14 -25.95
CA SER A 104 -3.35 20.54 -26.16
C SER A 104 -2.55 20.71 -27.46
N PRO A 105 -2.46 21.93 -28.05
CA PRO A 105 -1.61 22.19 -29.21
C PRO A 105 -0.15 21.80 -28.98
N ARG A 106 0.32 21.88 -27.73
CA ARG A 106 1.68 21.52 -27.32
C ARG A 106 1.89 20.00 -27.24
N PHE A 107 0.83 19.25 -26.92
CA PHE A 107 0.83 17.81 -26.68
C PHE A 107 -0.33 17.14 -27.43
N PRO A 108 -0.27 17.00 -28.76
CA PRO A 108 -1.37 16.42 -29.53
C PRO A 108 -1.56 14.92 -29.25
N VAL A 109 -2.78 14.42 -29.43
CA VAL A 109 -3.10 12.99 -29.25
C VAL A 109 -2.41 12.17 -30.36
N GLU A 110 -1.41 11.37 -30.00
CA GLU A 110 -0.60 10.56 -30.95
C GLU A 110 -0.21 9.23 -30.27
N SER A 111 -0.61 8.11 -30.86
CA SER A 111 -0.27 6.77 -30.36
C SER A 111 1.24 6.55 -30.33
N GLY A 112 1.77 5.96 -29.25
CA GLY A 112 3.19 5.64 -29.10
C GLY A 112 4.09 6.81 -28.71
N ARG A 113 3.60 8.06 -28.77
CA ARG A 113 4.36 9.28 -28.46
C ARG A 113 4.68 9.45 -26.97
N TYR A 114 3.75 9.05 -26.11
CA TYR A 114 3.83 9.31 -24.68
C TYR A 114 4.46 8.14 -23.91
N HIS A 115 5.07 8.47 -22.77
CA HIS A 115 5.64 7.48 -21.86
C HIS A 115 5.34 7.85 -20.42
N LEU A 116 4.97 6.85 -19.63
CA LEU A 116 4.62 7.00 -18.23
C LEU A 116 5.66 6.32 -17.37
N TYR A 117 6.39 7.09 -16.58
CA TYR A 117 7.22 6.55 -15.51
C TYR A 117 6.36 6.30 -14.28
N VAL A 118 6.44 5.09 -13.74
CA VAL A 118 5.74 4.64 -12.55
C VAL A 118 6.74 4.04 -11.57
N GLY A 119 6.59 4.35 -10.29
CA GLY A 119 7.40 3.76 -9.23
C GLY A 119 6.55 3.22 -8.10
N ASN A 120 7.24 2.77 -7.07
CA ASN A 120 6.75 1.74 -6.19
C ASN A 120 6.20 2.22 -4.85
N ALA A 121 5.29 1.41 -4.32
CA ALA A 121 4.58 1.50 -3.04
C ALA A 121 3.51 2.60 -2.91
N CYS A 122 3.76 3.83 -3.33
CA CYS A 122 2.77 4.89 -3.09
C CYS A 122 1.52 4.76 -4.01
N PRO A 123 0.27 4.77 -3.48
CA PRO A 123 -0.96 4.75 -4.28
C PRO A 123 -1.07 5.95 -5.23
N TRP A 124 -0.42 7.06 -4.90
CA TRP A 124 -0.35 8.28 -5.71
C TRP A 124 0.86 8.32 -6.64
N CYS A 125 1.91 7.61 -6.23
CA CYS A 125 3.32 7.78 -6.53
C CYS A 125 3.90 9.12 -6.03
N ARG A 126 4.68 9.00 -4.93
CA ARG A 126 5.67 9.94 -4.34
C ARG A 126 6.35 9.19 -3.20
N HIS A 127 7.66 9.00 -3.25
CA HIS A 127 8.43 8.63 -2.06
C HIS A 127 8.90 9.84 -1.26
N VAL A 128 8.91 9.60 0.04
CA VAL A 128 9.20 10.50 1.14
C VAL A 128 10.67 10.28 1.52
N LEU A 129 11.61 10.36 0.58
CA LEU A 129 13.03 10.35 0.95
C LEU A 129 13.60 11.74 0.73
N LEU A 130 13.31 12.57 1.73
CA LEU A 130 14.06 13.79 2.02
C LEU A 130 14.54 13.78 3.48
N ALA A 131 14.98 12.61 3.98
CA ALA A 131 15.69 12.51 5.26
C ALA A 131 17.14 12.00 5.13
N LEU A 132 17.64 11.81 3.90
CA LEU A 132 19.04 11.45 3.63
C LEU A 132 19.83 12.61 3.00
N GLU A 133 19.54 13.84 3.43
CA GLU A 133 20.34 15.03 3.06
C GLU A 133 21.04 15.66 4.28
N LEU A 134 20.90 15.07 5.47
CA LEU A 134 21.55 15.53 6.72
C LEU A 134 22.63 14.56 7.27
N SER A 135 23.09 13.62 6.45
CA SER A 135 24.35 12.92 6.71
C SER A 135 25.26 13.22 5.54
N GLY A 136 26.35 13.94 5.80
CA GLY A 136 27.34 14.30 4.79
C GLY A 136 27.91 13.09 4.03
N PRO A 137 28.73 13.32 3.00
CA PRO A 137 29.09 12.36 1.95
C PRO A 137 29.95 11.14 2.38
N ASP A 138 29.88 10.68 3.63
CA ASP A 138 30.82 9.69 4.15
C ASP A 138 30.20 8.73 5.17
N ARG A 139 29.24 7.88 4.74
CA ARG A 139 28.90 6.62 5.44
C ARG A 139 28.42 5.54 4.47
N SER A 140 29.32 4.63 4.12
CA SER A 140 28.98 3.30 3.60
C SER A 140 28.29 2.50 4.72
N ILE A 141 26.96 2.52 4.78
CA ILE A 141 26.20 1.56 5.58
C ILE A 141 25.86 0.40 4.66
N THR A 142 26.70 -0.64 4.70
CA THR A 142 26.38 -1.93 4.09
C THR A 142 25.27 -2.57 4.91
N LEU A 143 24.01 -2.42 4.48
CA LEU A 143 22.92 -3.27 4.94
C LEU A 143 23.07 -4.61 4.22
N SER A 144 23.52 -5.63 4.93
CA SER A 144 23.50 -7.01 4.45
C SER A 144 22.05 -7.42 4.19
N GLU A 145 21.69 -7.65 2.94
CA GLU A 145 20.43 -8.31 2.59
C GLU A 145 20.35 -9.67 3.30
N PRO A 146 19.20 -10.08 3.84
CA PRO A 146 18.97 -11.48 4.14
C PRO A 146 18.93 -12.23 2.80
N HIS A 147 20.04 -12.88 2.50
CA HIS A 147 20.17 -13.89 1.45
C HIS A 147 19.01 -14.90 1.59
N SER A 148 18.05 -14.84 0.67
CA SER A 148 17.06 -15.89 0.50
C SER A 148 17.60 -16.88 -0.54
N PRO A 149 17.91 -18.13 -0.20
CA PRO A 149 18.47 -19.08 -1.15
C PRO A 149 17.33 -19.79 -1.88
N GLN A 150 16.82 -19.20 -2.95
CA GLN A 150 16.15 -19.97 -4.00
C GLN A 150 16.65 -19.50 -5.35
N ARG A 151 17.52 -20.30 -5.97
CA ARG A 151 17.93 -20.12 -7.38
C ARG A 151 16.71 -20.31 -8.27
N PRO A 152 16.38 -19.38 -9.19
CA PRO A 152 15.44 -19.66 -10.25
C PRO A 152 16.07 -20.62 -11.27
N GLN A 153 15.28 -21.59 -11.73
CA GLN A 153 15.55 -22.46 -12.88
C GLN A 153 15.72 -21.61 -14.17
N PRO A 154 16.44 -22.11 -15.20
CA PRO A 154 16.61 -21.39 -16.46
C PRO A 154 15.31 -21.45 -17.28
N GLY A 155 14.44 -20.48 -17.02
CA GLY A 155 13.28 -20.11 -17.85
C GLY A 155 13.28 -18.59 -18.06
N PRO A 156 12.39 -18.04 -18.91
CA PRO A 156 12.29 -16.60 -19.08
C PRO A 156 12.06 -15.95 -17.72
N CYS A 157 13.02 -15.12 -17.30
CA CYS A 157 13.03 -14.47 -16.00
C CYS A 157 11.72 -13.67 -15.84
N PRO A 158 10.87 -13.95 -14.83
CA PRO A 158 9.78 -13.02 -14.53
C PRO A 158 10.44 -11.68 -14.17
N PRO A 159 9.94 -10.53 -14.67
CA PRO A 159 10.55 -9.25 -14.36
C PRO A 159 10.64 -9.10 -12.83
N PRO A 160 11.79 -8.65 -12.29
CA PRO A 160 12.00 -8.57 -10.85
C PRO A 160 10.87 -7.76 -10.23
N ALA A 161 10.17 -8.34 -9.23
CA ALA A 161 9.05 -7.81 -8.46
C ALA A 161 8.78 -6.31 -8.66
N ALA A 162 8.18 -5.97 -9.81
CA ALA A 162 7.98 -4.59 -10.22
C ALA A 162 6.73 -4.09 -9.50
N LEU A 163 6.98 -3.41 -8.39
CA LEU A 163 6.00 -2.69 -7.61
C LEU A 163 5.38 -1.52 -8.42
N ARG A 164 4.10 -1.22 -8.19
CA ARG A 164 3.26 -0.57 -9.22
C ARG A 164 2.51 0.68 -8.75
N CYS A 165 2.47 1.71 -9.61
CA CYS A 165 1.74 2.96 -9.41
C CYS A 165 0.24 2.82 -9.71
N HIS A 166 -0.50 2.37 -8.71
CA HIS A 166 -1.79 1.75 -8.95
C HIS A 166 -2.84 2.64 -9.64
N ARG A 167 -3.06 3.88 -9.20
CA ARG A 167 -4.17 4.70 -9.74
C ARG A 167 -4.01 5.03 -11.23
N VAL A 168 -2.80 5.40 -11.67
CA VAL A 168 -2.57 5.73 -13.09
C VAL A 168 -2.57 4.47 -13.95
N LEU A 169 -2.01 3.36 -13.43
CA LEU A 169 -2.04 2.09 -14.15
C LEU A 169 -3.46 1.56 -14.31
N LEU A 170 -4.34 1.71 -13.31
CA LEU A 170 -5.77 1.40 -13.46
C LEU A 170 -6.42 2.25 -14.54
N ALA A 171 -6.13 3.56 -14.60
CA ALA A 171 -6.65 4.41 -15.66
C ALA A 171 -6.17 3.94 -17.05
N LEU A 172 -4.90 3.53 -17.18
CA LEU A 172 -4.39 2.92 -18.42
C LEU A 172 -5.14 1.64 -18.80
N VAL A 173 -5.33 0.72 -17.82
CA VAL A 173 -6.05 -0.55 -18.01
C VAL A 173 -7.49 -0.31 -18.44
N PHE A 174 -8.24 0.48 -17.68
CA PHE A 174 -9.66 0.70 -17.94
C PHE A 174 -9.89 1.48 -19.23
N SER A 175 -8.98 2.37 -19.63
CA SER A 175 -9.08 3.11 -20.90
C SER A 175 -8.60 2.29 -22.11
N GLY A 176 -7.93 1.15 -21.90
CA GLY A 176 -7.32 0.36 -22.99
C GLY A 176 -6.17 1.10 -23.68
N LEU A 177 -5.35 1.82 -22.92
CA LEU A 177 -4.25 2.66 -23.45
C LEU A 177 -2.86 2.02 -23.33
N ASP A 178 -2.77 0.80 -22.82
CA ASP A 178 -1.52 0.07 -22.58
C ASP A 178 -0.71 -0.20 -23.86
N SER A 179 -1.36 -0.31 -25.02
CA SER A 179 -0.71 -0.40 -26.33
C SER A 179 -0.30 0.97 -26.91
N HIS A 180 -0.87 2.06 -26.40
CA HIS A 180 -0.67 3.44 -26.89
C HIS A 180 0.36 4.22 -26.07
N ILE A 181 0.48 3.92 -24.78
CA ILE A 181 1.35 4.62 -23.83
C ILE A 181 2.32 3.61 -23.20
N SER A 182 3.59 3.71 -23.59
CA SER A 182 4.64 2.89 -23.00
C SER A 182 4.87 3.22 -21.52
N VAL A 183 5.19 2.21 -20.71
CA VAL A 183 5.40 2.37 -19.25
C VAL A 183 6.86 2.07 -18.89
N GLY A 184 7.46 2.96 -18.11
CA GLY A 184 8.79 2.80 -17.53
C GLY A 184 8.67 2.49 -16.04
N TRP A 185 9.28 1.39 -15.61
CA TRP A 185 9.17 0.88 -14.24
C TRP A 185 10.37 1.32 -13.41
N LEU A 186 10.09 1.92 -12.26
CA LEU A 186 11.08 2.38 -11.30
C LEU A 186 11.10 1.47 -10.07
N ALA A 187 12.29 1.21 -9.55
CA ALA A 187 12.52 0.55 -8.28
C ALA A 187 12.84 1.57 -7.18
N ASP A 188 12.45 1.23 -5.96
CA ASP A 188 12.71 2.01 -4.74
C ASP A 188 13.89 1.37 -4.07
N VAL A 189 15.06 1.78 -4.54
CA VAL A 189 16.33 1.44 -3.92
C VAL A 189 17.07 2.76 -3.77
N PRO A 190 16.63 3.61 -2.82
CA PRO A 190 17.07 4.99 -2.73
C PRO A 190 18.57 5.12 -2.51
N GLU A 191 19.20 4.14 -1.89
CA GLU A 191 20.66 4.08 -1.69
C GLU A 191 21.43 3.98 -3.01
N GLN A 192 20.78 3.55 -4.10
CA GLN A 192 21.38 3.46 -5.43
C GLN A 192 21.08 4.67 -6.32
N ALA A 193 20.13 5.52 -5.94
CA ALA A 193 19.81 6.74 -6.69
C ALA A 193 20.83 7.84 -6.38
N THR A 194 21.20 8.63 -7.39
CA THR A 194 22.21 9.70 -7.23
C THR A 194 21.85 10.72 -6.15
N ARG A 195 20.56 10.96 -5.95
CA ARG A 195 20.00 11.92 -4.98
C ARG A 195 18.85 11.31 -4.18
N GLY A 196 18.94 10.00 -3.90
CA GLY A 196 17.84 9.25 -3.30
C GLY A 196 16.64 9.07 -4.25
N GLY A 197 15.69 8.25 -3.84
CA GLY A 197 14.46 7.99 -4.60
C GLY A 197 14.59 6.84 -5.59
N TRP A 198 14.21 7.07 -6.84
CA TRP A 198 13.78 6.00 -7.74
C TRP A 198 14.79 5.72 -8.84
N VAL A 199 15.10 4.42 -9.05
CA VAL A 199 16.13 3.96 -9.99
C VAL A 199 15.55 3.06 -11.09
N PHE A 200 16.24 3.01 -12.23
CA PHE A 200 15.99 2.04 -13.29
C PHE A 200 16.94 0.87 -13.18
N GLN A 201 16.40 -0.34 -13.11
CA GLN A 201 17.17 -1.58 -12.98
C GLN A 201 16.56 -2.71 -13.82
N PRO A 202 17.38 -3.68 -14.30
CA PRO A 202 18.85 -3.69 -14.23
C PRO A 202 19.52 -2.79 -15.28
N ARG A 203 18.73 -2.20 -16.19
CA ARG A 203 19.22 -1.35 -17.29
C ARG A 203 18.71 0.08 -17.13
N PRO A 204 19.44 1.08 -17.67
CA PRO A 204 18.94 2.44 -17.76
C PRO A 204 17.61 2.52 -18.52
N ASP A 205 16.89 3.60 -18.28
CA ASP A 205 15.65 3.93 -18.98
C ASP A 205 15.86 3.94 -20.52
N PRO A 206 15.05 3.19 -21.29
CA PRO A 206 15.20 3.13 -22.74
C PRO A 206 14.86 4.44 -23.46
N VAL A 207 14.14 5.38 -22.83
CA VAL A 207 13.75 6.64 -23.47
C VAL A 207 14.85 7.69 -23.34
N THR A 208 15.30 7.94 -22.11
CA THR A 208 16.26 9.01 -21.80
C THR A 208 17.67 8.50 -21.61
N GLY A 209 17.88 7.20 -21.40
CA GLY A 209 19.16 6.61 -20.97
C GLY A 209 19.52 6.93 -19.51
N ALA A 210 18.58 7.47 -18.72
CA ALA A 210 18.80 7.79 -17.30
C ALA A 210 18.88 6.53 -16.43
N ARG A 211 19.65 6.59 -15.35
CA ARG A 211 19.74 5.51 -14.34
C ARG A 211 18.80 5.71 -13.16
N ASP A 212 18.30 6.92 -12.97
CA ASP A 212 17.34 7.27 -11.93
C ASP A 212 16.38 8.35 -12.41
N LEU A 213 15.33 8.59 -11.61
CA LEU A 213 14.30 9.56 -11.92
C LEU A 213 14.83 11.00 -11.89
N TRP A 214 15.82 11.31 -11.05
CA TRP A 214 16.45 12.63 -11.01
C TRP A 214 17.08 12.98 -12.36
N ALA A 215 17.87 12.07 -12.92
CA ALA A 215 18.47 12.24 -14.24
C ALA A 215 17.44 12.34 -15.37
N VAL A 216 16.24 11.76 -15.21
CA VAL A 216 15.11 12.00 -16.13
C VAL A 216 14.66 13.46 -16.04
N TYR A 217 14.39 13.96 -14.83
CA TYR A 217 13.97 15.36 -14.64
C TYR A 217 15.03 16.35 -15.12
N ASP A 218 16.31 16.12 -14.82
CA ASP A 218 17.41 16.99 -15.26
C ASP A 218 17.50 17.08 -16.79
N LYS A 219 17.24 15.97 -17.50
CA LYS A 219 17.21 15.93 -18.98
C LYS A 219 15.99 16.62 -19.56
N LEU A 220 14.81 16.38 -18.99
CA LEU A 220 13.53 16.86 -19.55
C LEU A 220 13.21 18.31 -19.13
N SER A 221 13.78 18.77 -18.02
CA SER A 221 13.58 20.13 -17.48
C SER A 221 14.85 20.62 -16.77
N PRO A 222 15.91 20.98 -17.54
CA PRO A 222 17.16 21.48 -16.98
C PRO A 222 16.93 22.66 -16.03
N GLY A 223 17.52 22.60 -14.83
CA GLY A 223 17.40 23.66 -13.84
C GLY A 223 16.17 23.55 -12.94
N TYR A 224 15.30 22.54 -13.10
CA TYR A 224 14.22 22.27 -12.16
C TYR A 224 14.75 22.07 -10.73
N ARG A 225 14.08 22.69 -9.75
CA ARG A 225 14.43 22.66 -8.32
C ARG A 225 13.33 22.08 -7.44
N GLY A 226 12.20 21.68 -8.03
CA GLY A 226 11.11 21.06 -7.28
C GLY A 226 11.39 19.58 -6.99
N ARG A 227 10.39 18.89 -6.44
CA ARG A 227 10.50 17.46 -6.15
C ARG A 227 10.37 16.64 -7.44
N CYS A 228 11.26 15.66 -7.61
CA CYS A 228 11.24 14.71 -8.71
C CYS A 228 10.40 13.50 -8.32
N THR A 229 9.11 13.57 -8.61
CA THR A 229 8.13 12.53 -8.29
C THR A 229 7.81 11.72 -9.54
N ALA A 230 7.54 10.44 -9.40
CA ALA A 230 6.62 9.81 -10.35
C ALA A 230 5.29 9.59 -9.63
N PRO A 231 4.16 9.45 -10.34
CA PRO A 231 4.09 9.15 -11.76
C PRO A 231 4.48 10.37 -12.58
N LEU A 232 5.25 10.16 -13.64
CA LEU A 232 5.68 11.23 -14.53
C LEU A 232 5.30 10.83 -15.95
N LEU A 233 4.34 11.56 -16.53
CA LEU A 233 3.97 11.45 -17.93
C LEU A 233 4.84 12.39 -18.75
N ILE A 234 5.45 11.86 -19.81
CA ILE A 234 6.36 12.60 -20.68
C ILE A 234 5.96 12.47 -22.15
N ASP A 235 6.33 13.46 -22.94
CA ASP A 235 6.34 13.39 -24.39
C ASP A 235 7.74 12.97 -24.83
N LYS A 236 7.88 11.73 -25.36
CA LYS A 236 9.19 11.20 -25.81
C LYS A 236 9.70 11.87 -27.08
N LYS A 237 8.81 12.44 -27.90
CA LYS A 237 9.17 13.09 -29.17
C LYS A 237 9.73 14.48 -28.90
N ALA A 238 9.09 15.22 -27.99
CA ALA A 238 9.52 16.56 -27.61
C ALA A 238 10.44 16.60 -26.38
N MET A 239 10.76 15.44 -25.79
CA MET A 239 11.61 15.24 -24.60
C MET A 239 11.30 16.23 -23.48
N ARG A 240 10.04 16.27 -23.04
CA ARG A 240 9.57 17.20 -22.01
C ARG A 240 8.55 16.54 -21.07
N PRO A 241 8.43 17.00 -19.82
CA PRO A 241 7.37 16.55 -18.93
C PRO A 241 6.01 17.08 -19.40
N VAL A 242 4.98 16.24 -19.31
CA VAL A 242 3.57 16.61 -19.52
C VAL A 242 2.93 16.88 -18.16
N SER A 243 2.89 15.88 -17.29
CA SER A 243 2.30 16.00 -15.97
C SER A 243 2.97 15.07 -14.97
N ASN A 244 3.09 15.54 -13.73
CA ASN A 244 3.43 14.72 -12.57
C ASN A 244 2.36 14.78 -11.47
N GLU A 245 1.19 15.36 -11.76
CA GLU A 245 0.01 15.24 -10.91
C GLU A 245 -0.88 14.11 -11.40
N SER A 246 -0.94 13.05 -10.63
CA SER A 246 -1.65 11.87 -11.11
C SER A 246 -3.18 11.91 -11.02
N SER A 247 -3.81 12.85 -10.31
CA SER A 247 -5.25 13.08 -10.53
C SER A 247 -5.50 13.61 -11.93
N ASP A 248 -4.65 14.53 -12.39
CA ASP A 248 -4.72 15.05 -13.75
C ASP A 248 -4.39 13.98 -14.78
N ILE A 249 -3.37 13.14 -14.52
CA ILE A 249 -3.05 12.03 -15.42
C ILE A 249 -4.22 11.03 -15.49
N VAL A 250 -4.81 10.62 -14.35
CA VAL A 250 -5.98 9.70 -14.36
C VAL A 250 -7.12 10.28 -15.19
N ARG A 251 -7.50 11.55 -14.93
CA ARG A 251 -8.59 12.22 -15.65
C ARG A 251 -8.29 12.35 -17.14
N MET A 252 -7.06 12.71 -17.48
CA MET A 252 -6.60 12.85 -18.86
C MET A 252 -6.67 11.50 -19.60
N LEU A 253 -6.09 10.44 -19.02
CA LEU A 253 -6.10 9.11 -19.63
C LEU A 253 -7.52 8.58 -19.83
N GLY A 254 -8.39 8.74 -18.83
CA GLY A 254 -9.80 8.32 -18.91
C GLY A 254 -10.62 9.04 -19.99
N GLN A 255 -10.13 10.17 -20.51
CA GLN A 255 -10.80 10.95 -21.56
C GLN A 255 -10.16 10.78 -22.94
N LEU A 256 -8.97 10.17 -23.03
CA LEU A 256 -8.30 9.97 -24.30
C LEU A 256 -9.05 8.95 -25.17
N GLN A 257 -9.33 9.34 -26.40
CA GLN A 257 -9.95 8.48 -27.40
C GLN A 257 -8.94 8.21 -28.52
N LEU A 258 -8.60 6.94 -28.71
CA LEU A 258 -7.70 6.46 -29.76
C LEU A 258 -8.30 5.17 -30.37
N PRO A 259 -8.00 4.83 -31.63
CA PRO A 259 -8.45 3.57 -32.20
C PRO A 259 -7.97 2.38 -31.35
N GLY A 260 -8.89 1.54 -30.87
CA GLY A 260 -8.59 0.37 -30.04
C GLY A 260 -8.73 0.59 -28.52
N THR A 261 -9.05 1.81 -28.06
CA THR A 261 -9.38 2.04 -26.64
C THR A 261 -10.69 1.37 -26.24
N SER A 262 -10.85 1.08 -24.95
CA SER A 262 -12.01 0.36 -24.40
C SER A 262 -13.35 1.10 -24.55
N GLY A 263 -13.30 2.43 -24.69
CA GLY A 263 -14.48 3.28 -24.69
C GLY A 263 -15.18 3.41 -23.34
N VAL A 264 -14.53 2.99 -22.25
CA VAL A 264 -15.00 3.22 -20.87
C VAL A 264 -14.99 4.72 -20.55
N ASP A 265 -16.05 5.20 -19.90
CA ASP A 265 -16.16 6.55 -19.37
C ASP A 265 -16.17 6.51 -17.83
N LEU A 266 -15.05 6.92 -17.22
CA LEU A 266 -14.92 6.97 -15.76
C LEU A 266 -15.47 8.26 -15.15
N TYR A 267 -15.85 9.24 -15.97
CA TYR A 267 -16.29 10.57 -15.52
C TYR A 267 -17.49 11.09 -16.34
N PRO A 268 -18.61 10.36 -16.34
CA PRO A 268 -19.75 10.66 -17.19
C PRO A 268 -20.40 12.00 -16.81
N PRO A 269 -20.90 12.79 -17.79
CA PRO A 269 -21.40 14.16 -17.58
C PRO A 269 -22.40 14.34 -16.44
N HIS A 270 -23.32 13.39 -16.26
CA HIS A 270 -24.39 13.48 -15.26
C HIS A 270 -23.94 13.20 -13.81
N LEU A 271 -22.74 12.65 -13.61
CA LEU A 271 -22.19 12.36 -12.26
C LEU A 271 -21.00 13.25 -11.89
N GLN A 272 -20.56 14.15 -12.77
CA GLN A 272 -19.30 14.90 -12.62
C GLN A 272 -19.18 15.61 -11.27
N GLN A 273 -20.23 16.36 -10.88
CA GLN A 273 -20.27 17.07 -9.61
C GLN A 273 -20.17 16.12 -8.40
N GLN A 274 -20.87 14.99 -8.45
CA GLN A 274 -20.86 13.99 -7.37
C GLN A 274 -19.52 13.27 -7.28
N ILE A 275 -18.91 12.95 -8.42
CA ILE A 275 -17.58 12.34 -8.50
C ILE A 275 -16.54 13.28 -7.89
N ASP A 276 -16.56 14.57 -8.23
CA ASP A 276 -15.58 15.51 -7.70
C ASP A 276 -15.76 15.75 -6.20
N GLN A 277 -17.00 15.89 -5.71
CA GLN A 277 -17.29 16.00 -4.28
C GLN A 277 -16.82 14.77 -3.49
N LEU A 278 -17.12 13.57 -3.99
CA LEU A 278 -16.70 12.33 -3.34
C LEU A 278 -15.18 12.16 -3.41
N ASN A 279 -14.55 12.51 -4.53
CA ASN A 279 -13.10 12.47 -4.70
C ASN A 279 -12.37 13.37 -3.70
N ASP A 280 -12.90 14.55 -3.42
CA ASP A 280 -12.33 15.46 -2.42
C ASP A 280 -12.44 14.86 -1.01
N GLN A 281 -13.57 14.25 -0.69
CA GLN A 281 -13.77 13.56 0.60
C GLN A 281 -12.84 12.34 0.74
N VAL A 282 -12.82 11.46 -0.27
CA VAL A 282 -11.95 10.28 -0.31
C VAL A 282 -10.48 10.69 -0.24
N TYR A 283 -10.11 11.77 -0.93
CA TYR A 283 -8.76 12.31 -0.88
C TYR A 283 -8.39 12.77 0.55
N ARG A 284 -9.18 13.68 1.12
CA ARG A 284 -8.91 14.30 2.42
C ARG A 284 -8.96 13.29 3.57
N CYS A 285 -10.00 12.45 3.61
CA CYS A 285 -10.29 11.59 4.75
C CYS A 285 -9.61 10.22 4.69
N ILE A 286 -9.43 9.62 3.50
CA ILE A 286 -8.89 8.25 3.39
C ILE A 286 -7.50 8.28 2.76
N ASN A 287 -7.40 8.71 1.51
CA ASN A 287 -6.16 8.66 0.73
C ASN A 287 -4.99 9.41 1.38
N ASN A 288 -5.23 10.64 1.80
CA ASN A 288 -4.28 11.47 2.55
C ASN A 288 -4.46 11.29 4.06
N GLY A 289 -5.66 10.90 4.51
CA GLY A 289 -5.97 10.68 5.93
C GLY A 289 -5.08 9.62 6.58
N VAL A 290 -4.82 8.50 5.90
CA VAL A 290 -3.90 7.47 6.42
C VAL A 290 -2.46 8.00 6.58
N TYR A 291 -2.00 8.90 5.69
CA TYR A 291 -0.70 9.56 5.82
C TYR A 291 -0.71 10.58 6.96
N ARG A 292 -1.77 11.38 7.09
CA ARG A 292 -1.95 12.30 8.22
C ARG A 292 -1.89 11.56 9.55
N ALA A 293 -2.50 10.39 9.66
CA ALA A 293 -2.40 9.54 10.85
C ALA A 293 -0.99 8.97 11.05
N GLY A 294 -0.38 8.40 10.01
CA GLY A 294 0.94 7.78 10.11
C GLY A 294 2.07 8.74 10.49
N PHE A 295 2.01 9.98 9.97
CA PHE A 295 3.01 11.02 10.18
C PHE A 295 2.62 12.05 11.26
N ALA A 296 1.52 11.83 11.99
CA ALA A 296 1.13 12.69 13.11
C ALA A 296 2.22 12.70 14.20
N THR A 297 2.56 13.90 14.68
CA THR A 297 3.52 14.12 15.77
C THR A 297 2.83 14.39 17.12
N SER A 298 1.50 14.51 17.14
CA SER A 298 0.70 14.67 18.35
C SER A 298 -0.46 13.66 18.38
N GLN A 299 -0.89 13.29 19.60
CA GLN A 299 -2.01 12.37 19.80
C GLN A 299 -3.32 12.95 19.23
N ALA A 300 -3.57 14.25 19.43
CA ALA A 300 -4.77 14.91 18.94
C ALA A 300 -4.86 14.93 17.39
N ALA A 301 -3.74 15.19 16.70
CA ALA A 301 -3.70 15.15 15.24
C ALA A 301 -3.92 13.73 14.71
N TYR A 302 -3.34 12.73 15.37
CA TYR A 302 -3.56 11.32 15.06
C TYR A 302 -5.03 10.91 15.25
N ASP A 303 -5.62 11.22 16.42
CA ASP A 303 -7.00 10.85 16.76
C ASP A 303 -8.01 11.48 15.79
N ALA A 304 -7.80 12.75 15.41
CA ALA A 304 -8.60 13.41 14.40
C ALA A 304 -8.49 12.73 13.02
N ALA A 305 -7.26 12.48 12.55
CA ALA A 305 -7.03 11.87 11.25
C ALA A 305 -7.60 10.44 11.14
N VAL A 306 -7.33 9.60 12.15
CA VAL A 306 -7.82 8.20 12.15
C VAL A 306 -9.34 8.13 12.35
N GLY A 307 -9.92 9.10 13.07
CA GLY A 307 -11.37 9.28 13.19
C GLY A 307 -12.03 9.58 11.84
N GLU A 308 -11.46 10.51 11.07
CA GLU A 308 -11.91 10.82 9.70
C GLU A 308 -11.82 9.60 8.76
N VAL A 309 -10.71 8.85 8.81
CA VAL A 309 -10.50 7.63 8.00
C VAL A 309 -11.61 6.61 8.27
N HIS A 310 -11.81 6.21 9.52
CA HIS A 310 -12.81 5.19 9.85
C HIS A 310 -14.24 5.69 9.70
N GLY A 311 -14.49 6.98 9.93
CA GLY A 311 -15.78 7.60 9.71
C GLY A 311 -16.21 7.50 8.25
N LEU A 312 -15.33 7.87 7.31
CA LEU A 312 -15.63 7.75 5.88
C LEU A 312 -15.67 6.28 5.43
N MET A 313 -14.75 5.42 5.87
CA MET A 313 -14.81 3.98 5.53
C MET A 313 -16.13 3.34 5.96
N ALA A 314 -16.66 3.69 7.14
CA ALA A 314 -17.95 3.20 7.60
C ALA A 314 -19.13 3.71 6.74
N ALA A 315 -19.11 4.98 6.35
CA ALA A 315 -20.13 5.55 5.47
C ALA A 315 -20.11 4.89 4.08
N LEU A 316 -18.91 4.67 3.51
CA LEU A 316 -18.76 4.00 2.22
C LEU A 316 -19.18 2.52 2.29
N ASP A 317 -18.90 1.82 3.39
CA ASP A 317 -19.38 0.45 3.60
C ASP A 317 -20.91 0.38 3.63
N GLN A 318 -21.59 1.34 4.25
CA GLN A 318 -23.06 1.42 4.22
C GLN A 318 -23.58 1.68 2.80
N GLN A 319 -22.94 2.59 2.07
CA GLN A 319 -23.30 2.95 0.69
C GLN A 319 -23.13 1.75 -0.27
N LEU A 320 -22.01 1.03 -0.16
CA LEU A 320 -21.72 -0.18 -0.94
C LEU A 320 -22.61 -1.37 -0.58
N GLY A 321 -23.37 -1.29 0.51
CA GLY A 321 -24.45 -2.22 0.82
C GLY A 321 -25.74 -1.95 0.04
N GLN A 322 -25.88 -0.75 -0.53
CA GLN A 322 -27.06 -0.32 -1.30
C GLN A 322 -26.80 -0.35 -2.82
N SER A 323 -25.56 -0.12 -3.24
CA SER A 323 -25.16 -0.08 -4.65
C SER A 323 -23.87 -0.86 -4.90
N ARG A 324 -23.65 -1.27 -6.15
CA ARG A 324 -22.44 -2.04 -6.51
C ARG A 324 -21.15 -1.24 -6.33
N CYS A 325 -21.15 0.01 -6.79
CA CYS A 325 -20.04 0.95 -6.77
C CYS A 325 -20.34 2.15 -5.86
N LEU A 326 -19.39 3.08 -5.73
CA LEU A 326 -19.58 4.23 -4.86
C LEU A 326 -20.73 5.13 -5.32
N LEU A 327 -20.88 5.42 -6.61
CA LEU A 327 -21.92 6.33 -7.11
C LEU A 327 -22.97 5.58 -7.95
N GLY A 328 -23.55 4.53 -7.37
CA GLY A 328 -24.55 3.67 -8.02
C GLY A 328 -23.96 2.35 -8.48
N ASP A 329 -24.48 1.78 -9.57
CA ASP A 329 -24.15 0.41 -9.97
C ASP A 329 -22.93 0.29 -10.90
N ARG A 330 -22.42 1.42 -11.40
CA ARG A 330 -21.31 1.47 -12.37
C ARG A 330 -20.08 2.15 -11.77
N PHE A 331 -18.93 1.65 -12.15
CA PHE A 331 -17.63 2.08 -11.67
C PHE A 331 -17.26 3.45 -12.24
N THR A 332 -16.73 4.33 -11.40
CA THR A 332 -16.34 5.71 -11.75
C THR A 332 -14.90 6.01 -11.32
N GLU A 333 -14.41 7.21 -11.64
CA GLU A 333 -13.13 7.68 -11.12
C GLU A 333 -13.07 7.66 -9.57
N ALA A 334 -14.20 7.84 -8.88
CA ALA A 334 -14.22 7.79 -7.42
C ALA A 334 -13.81 6.40 -6.88
N ASP A 335 -14.31 5.33 -7.50
CA ASP A 335 -13.92 3.96 -7.18
C ASP A 335 -12.43 3.74 -7.47
N LEU A 336 -11.97 4.20 -8.65
CA LEU A 336 -10.57 4.14 -9.07
C LEU A 336 -9.64 4.81 -8.05
N ARG A 337 -10.02 5.96 -7.50
CA ARG A 337 -9.20 6.73 -6.55
C ARG A 337 -9.24 6.15 -5.13
N LEU A 338 -10.31 5.47 -4.75
CA LEU A 338 -10.40 4.78 -3.46
C LEU A 338 -9.57 3.50 -3.43
N PHE A 339 -9.69 2.66 -4.47
CA PHE A 339 -9.18 1.29 -4.51
C PHE A 339 -7.68 1.15 -4.14
N PRO A 340 -6.76 2.00 -4.65
CA PRO A 340 -5.35 1.98 -4.27
C PRO A 340 -5.07 2.07 -2.78
N THR A 341 -5.91 2.81 -2.05
CA THR A 341 -5.72 2.97 -0.61
C THR A 341 -6.27 1.75 0.13
N ILE A 342 -7.46 1.28 -0.26
CA ILE A 342 -8.11 0.15 0.42
C ILE A 342 -7.33 -1.15 0.25
N ILE A 343 -6.84 -1.46 -0.96
CA ILE A 343 -6.06 -2.70 -1.20
C ILE A 343 -4.74 -2.75 -0.42
N ARG A 344 -4.20 -1.59 -0.01
CA ARG A 344 -2.97 -1.47 0.80
C ARG A 344 -3.23 -1.36 2.29
N PHE A 345 -4.50 -1.16 2.69
CA PHE A 345 -4.85 -0.72 4.02
C PHE A 345 -4.41 -1.74 5.08
N ASP A 346 -4.83 -2.99 4.94
CA ASP A 346 -4.54 -4.02 5.94
C ASP A 346 -3.06 -4.41 5.95
N ALA A 347 -2.42 -4.44 4.77
CA ALA A 347 -1.03 -4.86 4.62
C ALA A 347 -0.01 -3.80 5.09
N ALA A 348 -0.35 -2.51 5.00
CA ALA A 348 0.57 -1.41 5.33
C ALA A 348 -0.02 -0.44 6.37
N TYR A 349 -1.14 0.21 6.06
CA TYR A 349 -1.63 1.35 6.83
C TYR A 349 -2.18 0.98 8.21
N ALA A 350 -2.82 -0.18 8.34
CA ALA A 350 -3.35 -0.66 9.61
C ALA A 350 -2.26 -0.80 10.68
N GLY A 351 -1.11 -1.36 10.31
CA GLY A 351 0.05 -1.52 11.19
C GLY A 351 0.93 -0.27 11.23
N LEU A 352 1.58 0.06 10.12
CA LEU A 352 2.63 1.08 10.07
C LEU A 352 2.11 2.49 10.38
N PHE A 353 0.94 2.84 9.84
CA PHE A 353 0.30 4.15 10.07
C PHE A 353 -0.67 4.14 11.26
N ARG A 354 -0.75 2.99 11.97
CA ARG A 354 -1.60 2.79 13.15
C ARG A 354 -3.11 2.91 12.87
N CYS A 355 -3.55 2.82 11.61
CA CYS A 355 -4.98 2.88 11.24
C CYS A 355 -5.75 1.57 11.53
N GLY A 356 -5.21 0.67 12.34
CA GLY A 356 -5.70 -0.71 12.51
C GLY A 356 -6.84 -0.88 13.52
N ARG A 357 -7.59 0.17 13.88
CA ARG A 357 -8.75 0.04 14.78
C ARG A 357 -9.80 -0.92 14.22
N ARG A 358 -9.98 -0.89 12.91
CA ARG A 358 -10.71 -1.87 12.10
C ARG A 358 -9.93 -2.09 10.82
N ARG A 359 -9.88 -3.34 10.36
CA ARG A 359 -9.33 -3.73 9.06
C ARG A 359 -10.41 -3.62 7.99
N VAL A 360 -10.02 -3.66 6.73
CA VAL A 360 -10.96 -3.67 5.59
C VAL A 360 -11.89 -4.89 5.69
N CYS A 361 -11.38 -6.04 6.12
CA CYS A 361 -12.19 -7.24 6.32
C CYS A 361 -13.32 -7.08 7.35
N ASP A 362 -13.26 -6.07 8.23
CA ASP A 362 -14.29 -5.78 9.23
C ASP A 362 -15.43 -4.90 8.67
N TYR A 363 -15.31 -4.47 7.40
CA TYR A 363 -16.32 -3.73 6.62
C TYR A 363 -16.82 -4.64 5.48
N PRO A 364 -17.94 -5.36 5.66
CA PRO A 364 -18.32 -6.47 4.77
C PRO A 364 -18.57 -6.04 3.32
N ASN A 365 -19.21 -4.88 3.11
CA ASN A 365 -19.51 -4.40 1.76
C ASN A 365 -18.27 -3.78 1.10
N LEU A 366 -17.43 -3.10 1.87
CA LEU A 366 -16.15 -2.57 1.39
C LEU A 366 -15.17 -3.69 1.03
N GLN A 367 -15.12 -4.77 1.81
CA GLN A 367 -14.35 -5.97 1.49
C GLN A 367 -14.89 -6.66 0.23
N ALA A 368 -16.21 -6.78 0.08
CA ALA A 368 -16.82 -7.34 -1.11
C ALA A 368 -16.55 -6.48 -2.36
N TRP A 369 -16.62 -5.15 -2.23
CA TRP A 369 -16.24 -4.20 -3.28
C TRP A 369 -14.76 -4.29 -3.62
N LEU A 370 -13.85 -4.39 -2.63
CA LEU A 370 -12.42 -4.56 -2.87
C LEU A 370 -12.14 -5.79 -3.76
N ARG A 371 -12.79 -6.92 -3.46
CA ARG A 371 -12.69 -8.14 -4.28
C ARG A 371 -13.29 -7.94 -5.66
N ASP A 372 -14.42 -7.25 -5.77
CA ASP A 372 -15.10 -6.97 -7.04
C ASP A 372 -14.24 -6.16 -8.00
N VAL A 373 -13.58 -5.12 -7.49
CA VAL A 373 -12.66 -4.30 -8.29
C VAL A 373 -11.42 -5.09 -8.68
N TRP A 374 -10.83 -5.89 -7.77
CA TRP A 374 -9.68 -6.76 -8.06
C TRP A 374 -9.95 -7.75 -9.21
N GLN A 375 -11.18 -8.26 -9.29
CA GLN A 375 -11.56 -9.29 -10.25
C GLN A 375 -11.95 -8.74 -11.63
N ILE A 376 -12.03 -7.41 -11.81
CA ILE A 376 -12.29 -6.82 -13.13
C ILE A 376 -11.20 -7.27 -14.12
N ARG A 377 -11.65 -7.68 -15.32
CA ARG A 377 -10.80 -7.99 -16.46
C ARG A 377 -11.24 -7.17 -17.65
N MET A 378 -10.29 -6.48 -18.28
CA MET A 378 -10.52 -5.68 -19.48
C MET A 378 -10.16 -6.48 -20.72
N PRO A 379 -11.09 -6.67 -21.68
CA PRO A 379 -10.80 -7.33 -22.94
C PRO A 379 -9.73 -6.60 -23.74
N GLY A 380 -8.84 -7.34 -24.40
CA GLY A 380 -7.84 -6.78 -25.33
C GLY A 380 -6.65 -6.04 -24.71
N GLY A 381 -6.65 -5.77 -23.40
CA GLY A 381 -5.54 -5.13 -22.70
C GLY A 381 -4.41 -6.09 -22.31
N SER A 382 -3.16 -5.65 -22.46
CA SER A 382 -1.96 -6.39 -22.04
C SER A 382 -1.72 -6.35 -20.52
N MET A 383 -2.50 -5.56 -19.79
CA MET A 383 -2.40 -5.39 -18.34
C MET A 383 -3.81 -5.45 -17.73
N GLN A 384 -3.94 -6.17 -16.62
CA GLN A 384 -5.21 -6.34 -15.90
C GLN A 384 -5.13 -5.70 -14.51
N VAL A 385 -6.25 -5.59 -13.79
CA VAL A 385 -6.27 -4.97 -12.45
C VAL A 385 -5.26 -5.61 -11.48
N PRO A 386 -5.12 -6.94 -11.36
CA PRO A 386 -4.10 -7.56 -10.52
C PRO A 386 -2.66 -7.16 -10.90
N ASP A 387 -2.41 -6.93 -12.18
CA ASP A 387 -1.13 -6.45 -12.69
C ASP A 387 -0.88 -4.98 -12.38
N THR A 388 -1.72 -4.30 -11.60
CA THR A 388 -1.50 -2.89 -11.25
C THR A 388 -1.05 -2.71 -9.79
N VAL A 389 -0.98 -3.78 -9.00
CA VAL A 389 -0.50 -3.74 -7.61
C VAL A 389 0.22 -5.02 -7.21
N ASP A 390 1.32 -4.87 -6.48
CA ASP A 390 1.96 -5.94 -5.72
C ASP A 390 1.77 -5.61 -4.23
N VAL A 391 0.84 -6.31 -3.57
CA VAL A 391 0.51 -6.07 -2.15
C VAL A 391 1.68 -6.43 -1.25
N ASP A 392 2.37 -7.54 -1.53
CA ASP A 392 3.48 -8.02 -0.72
C ASP A 392 4.72 -7.15 -0.92
N GLY A 393 5.00 -6.76 -2.16
CA GLY A 393 5.97 -5.71 -2.46
C GLY A 393 5.63 -4.43 -1.71
N CYS A 394 4.39 -3.96 -1.78
CA CYS A 394 3.95 -2.74 -1.10
C CYS A 394 4.28 -2.83 0.39
N ARG A 395 3.85 -3.91 1.06
CA ARG A 395 4.19 -4.14 2.47
C ARG A 395 5.70 -4.06 2.71
N ARG A 396 6.52 -4.77 1.92
CA ARG A 396 7.99 -4.71 2.07
C ARG A 396 8.51 -3.28 2.00
N SER A 397 8.16 -2.54 0.95
CA SER A 397 8.65 -1.18 0.73
C SER A 397 8.20 -0.19 1.80
N TYR A 398 6.94 -0.23 2.28
CA TYR A 398 6.49 0.66 3.36
C TYR A 398 7.27 0.44 4.64
N TYR A 399 7.49 -0.82 5.04
CA TYR A 399 8.17 -1.14 6.29
C TYR A 399 9.70 -1.00 6.20
N SER A 400 10.31 -1.18 5.03
CA SER A 400 11.76 -1.03 4.86
C SER A 400 12.20 0.41 4.61
N SER A 401 11.38 1.21 3.90
CA SER A 401 11.85 2.44 3.26
C SER A 401 11.34 3.72 3.94
N LEU A 402 10.27 3.62 4.76
CA LEU A 402 9.75 4.75 5.52
C LEU A 402 10.47 4.92 6.85
N PHE A 403 11.77 5.17 6.80
CA PHE A 403 12.49 5.72 7.94
C PHE A 403 12.07 7.20 8.14
N PRO A 404 11.78 7.65 9.39
CA PRO A 404 12.00 6.95 10.63
C PRO A 404 10.81 6.10 11.10
N LEU A 405 9.63 6.12 10.45
CA LEU A 405 8.41 5.43 10.92
C LEU A 405 8.62 3.98 11.43
N ASN A 406 9.49 3.22 10.78
CA ASN A 406 9.92 1.90 11.24
C ASN A 406 11.46 1.79 11.32
N PRO A 407 12.09 2.21 12.43
CA PRO A 407 13.56 2.26 12.54
C PRO A 407 14.24 0.91 12.43
N SER A 408 13.54 -0.17 12.82
CA SER A 408 14.09 -1.53 12.79
C SER A 408 14.12 -2.13 11.39
N GLY A 409 13.37 -1.57 10.44
CA GLY A 409 13.16 -2.15 9.12
C GLY A 409 12.45 -3.51 9.13
N ILE A 410 11.94 -3.98 10.28
CA ILE A 410 11.27 -5.28 10.39
C ILE A 410 9.94 -5.21 9.63
N ILE A 411 9.74 -6.17 8.74
CA ILE A 411 8.55 -6.28 7.90
C ILE A 411 7.64 -7.36 8.53
N PRO A 412 6.36 -7.07 8.83
CA PRO A 412 5.45 -8.07 9.36
C PRO A 412 5.21 -9.18 8.33
N SER A 413 4.96 -10.40 8.80
CA SER A 413 4.70 -11.57 7.95
C SER A 413 3.38 -11.48 7.18
N GLY A 414 2.42 -10.70 7.67
CA GLY A 414 1.06 -10.60 7.14
C GLY A 414 0.37 -9.28 7.52
N PRO A 415 -0.80 -8.99 6.92
CA PRO A 415 -1.45 -9.79 5.87
C PRO A 415 -0.70 -9.70 4.52
N THR A 416 -0.69 -10.82 3.80
CA THR A 416 -0.21 -11.00 2.42
C THR A 416 -1.36 -10.80 1.42
N ALA A 417 -1.07 -10.74 0.12
CA ALA A 417 -2.10 -10.78 -0.91
C ALA A 417 -3.07 -11.98 -0.75
N ALA A 418 -2.55 -13.15 -0.35
CA ALA A 418 -3.34 -14.34 -0.11
C ALA A 418 -4.27 -14.19 1.11
N ASP A 419 -3.79 -13.55 2.18
CA ASP A 419 -4.59 -13.31 3.39
C ASP A 419 -5.79 -12.36 3.14
N LEU A 420 -5.69 -11.50 2.12
CA LEU A 420 -6.79 -10.60 1.72
C LEU A 420 -7.93 -11.34 1.00
N GLN A 421 -7.71 -12.59 0.57
CA GLN A 421 -8.70 -13.44 -0.10
C GLN A 421 -9.38 -12.74 -1.29
N LEU A 422 -8.56 -12.11 -2.15
CA LEU A 422 -9.04 -11.24 -3.23
C LEU A 422 -9.79 -11.99 -4.35
N ASP A 423 -9.51 -13.29 -4.51
CA ASP A 423 -10.09 -14.14 -5.56
C ASP A 423 -11.37 -14.88 -5.13
N LEU A 424 -11.87 -14.65 -3.92
CA LEU A 424 -13.15 -15.23 -3.50
C LEU A 424 -14.32 -14.64 -4.30
N PRO A 425 -15.35 -15.44 -4.63
CA PRO A 425 -16.52 -14.94 -5.36
C PRO A 425 -17.15 -13.73 -4.68
N THR A 426 -17.49 -12.71 -5.47
CA THR A 426 -17.96 -11.42 -4.94
C THR A 426 -19.47 -11.37 -4.82
N GLY A 427 -20.19 -12.07 -5.70
CA GLY A 427 -21.66 -12.01 -5.78
C GLY A 427 -22.19 -10.63 -6.18
N ARG A 428 -21.34 -9.73 -6.70
CA ARG A 428 -21.69 -8.33 -6.99
C ARG A 428 -22.08 -8.07 -8.46
N GLY A 429 -22.20 -9.12 -9.27
CA GLY A 429 -22.64 -9.04 -10.67
C GLY A 429 -21.54 -9.35 -11.68
N SER A 430 -21.88 -9.28 -12.97
CA SER A 430 -20.96 -9.57 -14.08
C SER A 430 -19.85 -8.51 -14.20
N HIS A 431 -18.63 -8.92 -14.53
CA HIS A 431 -17.49 -8.04 -14.81
C HIS A 431 -17.37 -7.65 -16.29
N GLU A 432 -18.33 -8.03 -17.15
CA GLU A 432 -18.38 -7.55 -18.52
C GLU A 432 -18.35 -6.02 -18.54
N PRO A 433 -17.50 -5.36 -19.37
CA PRO A 433 -17.32 -3.91 -19.32
C PRO A 433 -18.63 -3.12 -19.43
N ALA A 434 -19.55 -3.57 -20.28
CA ALA A 434 -20.86 -2.95 -20.47
C ALA A 434 -21.77 -3.01 -19.24
N ASN A 435 -21.52 -3.92 -18.29
CA ASN A 435 -22.23 -4.03 -17.02
C ASN A 435 -21.50 -3.31 -15.88
N MET A 436 -20.17 -3.24 -15.95
CA MET A 436 -19.35 -2.67 -14.90
C MET A 436 -19.13 -1.16 -15.03
N PHE A 437 -19.04 -0.63 -16.25
CA PHE A 437 -18.65 0.75 -16.53
C PHE A 437 -19.72 1.53 -17.28
N PHE A 438 -19.63 2.86 -17.26
CA PHE A 438 -20.26 3.66 -18.30
C PHE A 438 -19.45 3.52 -19.59
N MET A 439 -20.14 3.53 -20.73
CA MET A 439 -19.52 3.45 -22.05
C MET A 439 -19.76 4.77 -22.78
N THR A 440 -18.74 5.25 -23.49
CA THR A 440 -18.85 6.41 -24.39
C THR A 440 -19.88 6.13 -25.50
N ALA A 441 -20.49 7.18 -26.03
CA ALA A 441 -21.50 7.06 -27.10
C ALA A 441 -20.97 6.30 -28.34
N ALA A 442 -19.69 6.50 -28.68
CA ALA A 442 -19.03 5.80 -29.79
C ALA A 442 -18.92 4.28 -29.53
N ALA A 443 -18.56 3.87 -28.31
CA ALA A 443 -18.46 2.46 -27.94
C ALA A 443 -19.83 1.79 -27.76
N ALA A 444 -20.81 2.52 -27.21
CA ALA A 444 -22.18 2.04 -27.08
C ALA A 444 -22.82 1.76 -28.45
N GLY A 445 -22.57 2.63 -29.44
CA GLY A 445 -23.02 2.41 -30.82
C GLY A 445 -22.39 1.17 -31.47
N ALA A 446 -21.07 1.00 -31.35
CA ALA A 446 -20.37 -0.15 -31.90
C ALA A 446 -20.89 -1.50 -31.33
N ALA A 447 -21.14 -1.57 -30.01
CA ALA A 447 -21.67 -2.75 -29.36
C ALA A 447 -23.10 -3.10 -29.82
N ALA A 448 -23.97 -2.10 -30.00
CA ALA A 448 -25.33 -2.30 -30.51
C ALA A 448 -25.33 -2.83 -31.96
N THR A 449 -24.42 -2.31 -32.81
CA THR A 449 -24.28 -2.77 -34.20
C THR A 449 -23.75 -4.20 -34.29
N ALA A 450 -22.76 -4.57 -33.46
CA ALA A 450 -22.21 -5.92 -33.39
C ALA A 450 -23.24 -6.94 -32.86
N GLY A 451 -24.05 -6.55 -31.86
CA GLY A 451 -25.14 -7.39 -31.35
C GLY A 451 -26.24 -7.64 -32.39
N ALA A 452 -26.57 -6.64 -33.21
CA ALA A 452 -27.53 -6.80 -34.31
C ALA A 452 -27.00 -7.70 -35.43
N GLN A 453 -25.69 -7.67 -35.71
CA GLN A 453 -25.04 -8.55 -36.69
C GLN A 453 -24.85 -9.99 -36.20
N ALA A 454 -24.72 -10.21 -34.88
CA ALA A 454 -24.64 -11.56 -34.32
C ALA A 454 -26.02 -12.24 -34.15
N ALA A 455 -27.10 -11.45 -34.17
CA ALA A 455 -28.48 -11.93 -34.09
C ALA A 455 -29.16 -12.12 -35.46
N ALA A 456 -28.51 -11.71 -36.55
CA ALA A 456 -28.90 -11.92 -37.94
C ALA A 456 -28.10 -13.08 -38.54
#